data_AF-A0A9D6CPD1-F1
#
_entry.id   AF-A0A9D6CPD1-F1
#
_cell.length_a   1.000
_cell.length_b   1.000
_cell.length_c   1.000
_cell.angle_alpha   90.00
_cell.angle_beta   90.00
_cell.angle_gamma   90.00
#
_symmetry.space_group_name_H-M   'P 1'
#
loop_
_entity.id
_entity.type
_entity.pdbx_description
1 polymer ?
#
loop_
_entity_poly.entity_id
_entity_poly.type
_entity_poly.pdbx_seq_one_letter_code
_entity_poly.pdbx_strand_id
1 'polypeptide(L)'
;MEKIAVLDSGGQYCHLIARKVRELGVYAEILPIDVDPAELAAYRGVILSGGPSSVSTPGAPKPQAGLFELERPILGICYGHQLLAVGLDGVVEPGTTQEFGQANIHVQKAEPLFTGLPATQRVWMSHGDSVAKMPTGFEALATTPDCPTAAMGDLKRGYFGFQFHPEVVHTPHGSEILKNFIVNVCGCSQDWHPEDRVESLVAAIRAKVGERRVLFFLSGGVDSTVAYALTVQALGTEAVHGMYVDTGFMRHGETDAIEKAFGELNLGKLETVDASDTFFGRLEGVTDPETKRAIIGKAFVDIQDELLEREEHAGHDWLLGQGTIYPDTIESGGTSQAAVIKTHHNRVPHIQELIAQGRVLEPLAEFYKDEVRALGKTLGLADSLLWRHPFPGPALAIRCICSETDSAPLADAEIDALAGRSGYRGFLLPLRSVGVQGDARSYAQLTVLWGAGLDYAKALPLATELTNRFRRTNRIVLALTPETIEPEDWKIHRATLTRPRVELLQQADRIVTDFLHEEGLYDRIWQCPVVLLPFSRGAGETVALRPITSVDGMTAEVAELAPEKVQALAARIVALDGVDSVMYDLSHKPPSTIEWE
;
A
#
# COMPACT_ATOMS: atom_id res chain seq x y z
N MET A 1 -24.13 -17.75 -2.63
CA MET A 1 -22.78 -17.45 -2.15
C MET A 1 -22.87 -17.17 -0.67
N GLU A 2 -22.07 -17.89 0.12
CA GLU A 2 -22.02 -17.69 1.56
C GLU A 2 -21.08 -16.53 1.88
N LYS A 3 -21.46 -15.70 2.86
CA LYS A 3 -20.71 -14.49 3.17
C LYS A 3 -20.59 -14.20 4.66
N ILE A 4 -19.48 -13.56 5.03
CA ILE A 4 -19.16 -13.08 6.37
C ILE A 4 -19.25 -11.55 6.38
N ALA A 5 -19.89 -11.01 7.42
CA ALA A 5 -19.90 -9.57 7.67
C ALA A 5 -18.69 -9.20 8.54
N VAL A 6 -17.93 -8.18 8.16
CA VAL A 6 -16.87 -7.59 8.96
C VAL A 6 -17.30 -6.19 9.36
N LEU A 7 -17.58 -5.99 10.65
CA LEU A 7 -18.06 -4.70 11.16
C LEU A 7 -16.88 -3.80 11.51
N ASP A 8 -16.80 -2.64 10.86
CA ASP A 8 -15.72 -1.67 11.05
C ASP A 8 -15.93 -0.83 12.31
N SER A 9 -15.09 -1.07 13.33
CA SER A 9 -15.08 -0.33 14.59
C SER A 9 -14.09 0.84 14.58
N GLY A 10 -13.63 1.29 13.40
CA GLY A 10 -12.70 2.40 13.23
C GLY A 10 -11.22 2.00 13.28
N GLY A 11 -10.91 0.72 13.18
CA GLY A 11 -9.54 0.20 13.21
C GLY A 11 -8.92 0.00 11.82
N GLN A 12 -7.61 0.21 11.71
CA GLN A 12 -6.85 0.06 10.45
C GLN A 12 -6.87 -1.37 9.86
N TYR A 13 -7.29 -2.38 10.62
CA TYR A 13 -7.22 -3.79 10.22
C TYR A 13 -8.50 -4.34 9.60
N CYS A 14 -9.58 -3.55 9.49
CA CYS A 14 -10.85 -4.04 8.93
C CYS A 14 -10.70 -4.61 7.51
N HIS A 15 -9.99 -3.89 6.62
CA HIS A 15 -9.67 -4.39 5.27
C HIS A 15 -8.81 -5.64 5.28
N LEU A 16 -7.90 -5.78 6.24
CA LEU A 16 -7.03 -6.94 6.36
C LEU A 16 -7.81 -8.18 6.79
N ILE A 17 -8.75 -8.04 7.74
CA ILE A 17 -9.66 -9.11 8.15
C ILE A 17 -10.49 -9.58 6.95
N ALA A 18 -11.18 -8.66 6.27
CA ALA A 18 -12.01 -9.01 5.11
C ALA A 18 -11.20 -9.68 3.99
N ARG A 19 -9.99 -9.18 3.71
CA ARG A 19 -9.06 -9.83 2.78
C ARG A 19 -8.67 -11.23 3.22
N LYS A 20 -8.33 -11.45 4.50
CA LYS A 20 -7.98 -12.78 5.03
C LYS A 20 -9.13 -13.79 4.92
N VAL A 21 -10.37 -13.34 5.14
CA VAL A 21 -11.56 -14.18 4.95
C VAL A 21 -11.70 -14.62 3.48
N ARG A 22 -11.46 -13.70 2.54
CA ARG A 22 -11.50 -13.99 1.09
C ARG A 22 -10.34 -14.86 0.61
N GLU A 23 -9.14 -14.68 1.14
CA GLU A 23 -8.00 -15.59 0.92
C GLU A 23 -8.30 -17.03 1.38
N LEU A 24 -9.17 -17.19 2.37
CA LEU A 24 -9.67 -18.48 2.84
C LEU A 24 -10.84 -19.02 2.00
N GLY A 25 -11.19 -18.38 0.88
CA GLY A 25 -12.19 -18.83 -0.06
C GLY A 25 -13.63 -18.51 0.36
N VAL A 26 -13.87 -17.52 1.22
CA VAL A 26 -15.23 -17.09 1.60
C VAL A 26 -15.42 -15.61 1.33
N TYR A 27 -16.54 -15.20 0.73
CA TYR A 27 -16.79 -13.79 0.48
C TYR A 27 -16.96 -13.01 1.79
N ALA A 28 -16.33 -11.84 1.87
CA ALA A 28 -16.43 -10.95 3.02
C ALA A 28 -16.86 -9.55 2.60
N GLU A 29 -17.75 -8.96 3.40
CA GLU A 29 -18.29 -7.62 3.17
C GLU A 29 -18.03 -6.78 4.42
N ILE A 30 -17.44 -5.60 4.24
CA ILE A 30 -17.23 -4.62 5.30
C ILE A 30 -18.49 -3.78 5.45
N LEU A 31 -19.00 -3.70 6.68
CA LEU A 31 -20.18 -2.92 7.03
C LEU A 31 -19.86 -1.95 8.19
N PRO A 32 -20.59 -0.84 8.32
CA PRO A 32 -20.51 0.00 9.50
C PRO A 32 -20.81 -0.78 10.79
N ILE A 33 -20.17 -0.43 11.90
CA ILE A 33 -20.45 -1.08 13.19
C ILE A 33 -21.91 -0.94 13.62
N ASP A 34 -22.56 0.15 13.23
CA ASP A 34 -23.94 0.49 13.53
C ASP A 34 -24.93 0.05 12.43
N VAL A 35 -24.58 -0.95 11.61
CA VAL A 35 -25.53 -1.59 10.69
C VAL A 35 -26.73 -2.19 11.44
N ASP A 36 -27.91 -2.19 10.80
CA ASP A 36 -29.11 -2.83 11.36
C ASP A 36 -28.86 -4.34 11.51
N PRO A 37 -29.00 -4.92 12.73
CA PRO A 37 -28.83 -6.35 12.95
C PRO A 37 -29.72 -7.22 12.05
N ALA A 38 -30.88 -6.73 11.60
CA ALA A 38 -31.74 -7.45 10.67
C ALA A 38 -31.03 -7.77 9.34
N GLU A 39 -30.13 -6.89 8.86
CA GLU A 39 -29.36 -7.11 7.64
C GLU A 39 -28.34 -8.26 7.82
N LEU A 40 -27.85 -8.46 9.04
CA LEU A 40 -26.85 -9.48 9.37
C LEU A 40 -27.41 -10.91 9.30
N ALA A 41 -28.72 -11.08 9.26
CA ALA A 41 -29.36 -12.39 9.08
C ALA A 41 -28.97 -13.08 7.76
N ALA A 42 -28.60 -12.30 6.73
CA ALA A 42 -28.15 -12.78 5.43
C ALA A 42 -26.72 -13.36 5.43
N TYR A 43 -25.98 -13.21 6.54
CA TYR A 43 -24.58 -13.63 6.68
C TYR A 43 -24.48 -14.90 7.52
N ARG A 44 -23.43 -15.70 7.26
CA ARG A 44 -23.16 -16.94 8.00
C ARG A 44 -22.51 -16.69 9.36
N GLY A 45 -21.81 -15.58 9.50
CA GLY A 45 -21.16 -15.16 10.75
C GLY A 45 -20.72 -13.69 10.65
N VAL A 46 -20.41 -13.12 11.81
CA VAL A 46 -20.04 -11.71 11.96
C VAL A 46 -18.68 -11.61 12.63
N ILE A 47 -17.80 -10.74 12.13
CA ILE A 47 -16.53 -10.40 12.76
C ILE A 47 -16.56 -8.93 13.16
N LEU A 48 -16.36 -8.64 14.45
CA LEU A 48 -16.18 -7.29 14.97
C LEU A 48 -14.69 -6.96 14.94
N SER A 49 -14.30 -5.97 14.14
CA SER A 49 -12.91 -5.56 13.99
C SER A 49 -12.35 -4.86 15.24
N GLY A 50 -11.04 -4.66 15.26
CA GLY A 50 -10.37 -3.80 16.25
C GLY A 50 -10.69 -2.32 16.05
N GLY A 51 -10.27 -1.48 16.99
CA GLY A 51 -10.48 -0.05 16.98
C GLY A 51 -9.49 0.66 17.93
N PRO A 52 -9.18 1.95 17.71
CA PRO A 52 -8.21 2.68 18.51
C PRO A 52 -8.78 3.17 19.86
N SER A 53 -10.09 3.08 20.06
CA SER A 53 -10.78 3.61 21.23
C SER A 53 -10.82 2.60 22.39
N SER A 54 -10.93 3.11 23.61
CA SER A 54 -11.43 2.30 24.74
C SER A 54 -12.96 2.25 24.68
N VAL A 55 -13.55 1.08 24.94
CA VAL A 55 -15.03 0.88 24.97
C VAL A 55 -15.74 1.79 25.98
N SER A 56 -14.99 2.26 26.99
CA SER A 56 -15.47 3.17 28.04
C SER A 56 -15.52 4.64 27.62
N THR A 57 -14.87 5.00 26.50
CA THR A 57 -14.76 6.39 26.04
C THR A 57 -16.13 6.91 25.55
N PRO A 58 -16.58 8.10 25.97
CA PRO A 58 -17.80 8.71 25.43
C PRO A 58 -17.71 8.86 23.89
N GLY A 59 -18.75 8.39 23.18
CA GLY A 59 -18.77 8.43 21.71
C GLY A 59 -17.97 7.32 21.02
N ALA A 60 -17.40 6.37 21.77
CA ALA A 60 -16.73 5.22 21.17
C ALA A 60 -17.70 4.42 20.27
N PRO A 61 -17.21 3.85 19.15
CA PRO A 61 -18.04 3.11 18.20
C PRO A 61 -18.70 1.90 18.88
N LYS A 62 -20.01 1.71 18.67
CA LYS A 62 -20.77 0.62 19.28
C LYS A 62 -21.71 -0.01 18.27
N PRO A 63 -21.94 -1.33 18.35
CA PRO A 63 -22.94 -1.98 17.53
C PRO A 63 -24.35 -1.54 17.92
N GLN A 64 -25.28 -1.65 16.99
CA GLN A 64 -26.70 -1.46 17.30
C GLN A 64 -27.19 -2.50 18.32
N ALA A 65 -28.20 -2.10 19.09
CA ALA A 65 -28.88 -3.02 20.01
C ALA A 65 -29.48 -4.20 19.23
N GLY A 66 -29.37 -5.41 19.79
CA GLY A 66 -29.86 -6.64 19.16
C GLY A 66 -28.80 -7.43 18.38
N LEU A 67 -27.58 -6.89 18.17
CA LEU A 67 -26.50 -7.64 17.52
C LEU A 67 -26.24 -8.99 18.20
N PHE A 68 -26.17 -9.02 19.54
CA PHE A 68 -25.86 -10.24 20.30
C PHE A 68 -27.07 -11.15 20.52
N GLU A 69 -28.25 -10.75 20.01
CA GLU A 69 -29.47 -11.57 19.98
C GLU A 69 -29.58 -12.37 18.67
N LEU A 70 -28.69 -12.11 17.71
CA LEU A 70 -28.63 -12.85 16.45
C LEU A 70 -28.23 -14.30 16.68
N GLU A 71 -28.95 -15.24 16.05
CA GLU A 71 -28.59 -16.66 16.03
C GLU A 71 -27.50 -16.96 14.99
N ARG A 72 -26.40 -16.20 15.03
CA ARG A 72 -25.24 -16.30 14.13
C ARG A 72 -23.94 -16.29 14.92
N PRO A 73 -22.92 -17.07 14.56
CA PRO A 73 -21.60 -16.98 15.17
C PRO A 73 -20.99 -15.57 15.08
N ILE A 74 -20.35 -15.13 16.16
CA ILE A 74 -19.73 -13.81 16.28
C ILE A 74 -18.28 -13.99 16.74
N LEU A 75 -17.36 -13.32 16.06
CA LEU A 75 -15.96 -13.21 16.48
C LEU A 75 -15.61 -11.74 16.75
N GLY A 76 -15.16 -11.41 17.96
CA GLY A 76 -14.59 -10.10 18.28
C GLY A 76 -13.06 -10.11 18.26
N ILE A 77 -12.43 -9.12 17.63
CA ILE A 77 -10.96 -8.96 17.60
C ILE A 77 -10.57 -7.65 18.30
N CYS A 78 -9.69 -7.72 19.29
CA CYS A 78 -9.24 -6.62 20.13
C CYS A 78 -10.40 -5.77 20.68
N TYR A 79 -10.68 -4.60 20.09
CA TYR A 79 -11.83 -3.78 20.47
C TYR A 79 -13.16 -4.53 20.29
N GLY A 80 -13.31 -5.32 19.22
CA GLY A 80 -14.47 -6.20 19.02
C GLY A 80 -14.61 -7.26 20.12
N HIS A 81 -13.50 -7.77 20.67
CA HIS A 81 -13.51 -8.70 21.81
C HIS A 81 -14.04 -8.01 23.08
N GLN A 82 -13.68 -6.74 23.29
CA GLN A 82 -14.17 -5.92 24.41
C GLN A 82 -15.64 -5.54 24.23
N LEU A 83 -16.06 -5.17 23.01
CA LEU A 83 -17.46 -4.90 22.67
C LEU A 83 -18.33 -6.13 22.89
N LEU A 84 -17.85 -7.31 22.51
CA LEU A 84 -18.55 -8.57 22.79
C LEU A 84 -18.72 -8.80 24.30
N ALA A 85 -17.69 -8.50 25.10
CA ALA A 85 -17.76 -8.65 26.55
C ALA A 85 -18.79 -7.68 27.18
N VAL A 86 -18.70 -6.39 26.83
CA VAL A 86 -19.55 -5.32 27.39
C VAL A 86 -20.98 -5.34 26.86
N GLY A 87 -21.17 -5.76 25.61
CA GLY A 87 -22.49 -5.94 25.01
C GLY A 87 -23.29 -7.09 25.64
N LEU A 88 -22.61 -7.93 26.40
CA LEU A 88 -23.19 -8.94 27.28
C LEU A 88 -23.03 -8.48 28.75
N ASP A 89 -22.81 -9.40 29.69
CA ASP A 89 -22.68 -9.11 31.13
C ASP A 89 -21.23 -9.18 31.65
N GLY A 90 -20.26 -9.02 30.74
CA GLY A 90 -18.83 -8.91 31.03
C GLY A 90 -18.42 -7.51 31.48
N VAL A 91 -17.18 -7.40 31.98
CA VAL A 91 -16.59 -6.13 32.44
C VAL A 91 -15.23 -5.95 31.81
N VAL A 92 -14.98 -4.77 31.25
CA VAL A 92 -13.70 -4.35 30.68
C VAL A 92 -13.12 -3.26 31.58
N GLU A 93 -11.84 -3.41 31.92
CA GLU A 93 -11.08 -2.46 32.72
C GLU A 93 -9.79 -2.08 31.99
N PRO A 94 -9.24 -0.88 32.23
CA PRO A 94 -7.90 -0.54 31.77
C PRO A 94 -6.88 -1.58 32.25
N GLY A 95 -6.06 -2.08 31.35
CA GLY A 95 -5.00 -3.04 31.68
C GLY A 95 -3.98 -2.45 32.63
N THR A 96 -3.41 -3.27 33.51
CA THR A 96 -2.31 -2.88 34.42
C THR A 96 -0.98 -2.73 33.68
N THR A 97 -0.82 -3.42 32.55
CA THR A 97 0.29 -3.35 31.60
C THR A 97 -0.28 -3.24 30.18
N GLN A 98 0.20 -2.26 29.41
CA GLN A 98 -0.16 -2.14 28.00
C GLN A 98 0.71 -3.11 27.18
N GLU A 99 0.14 -4.22 26.74
CA GLU A 99 0.84 -5.23 25.95
C GLU A 99 0.67 -4.90 24.46
N PHE A 100 1.64 -4.14 23.93
CA PHE A 100 1.77 -3.86 22.50
C PHE A 100 2.93 -4.67 21.93
N GLY A 101 2.64 -5.58 21.01
CA GLY A 101 3.66 -6.34 20.27
C GLY A 101 3.51 -7.85 20.37
N GLN A 102 4.63 -8.55 20.27
CA GLN A 102 4.67 -10.01 20.21
C GLN A 102 4.50 -10.63 21.60
N ALA A 103 3.54 -11.54 21.73
CA ALA A 103 3.33 -12.33 22.94
C ALA A 103 3.17 -13.81 22.60
N ASN A 104 3.37 -14.69 23.58
CA ASN A 104 3.09 -16.12 23.45
C ASN A 104 1.82 -16.47 24.22
N ILE A 105 0.78 -16.91 23.52
CA ILE A 105 -0.42 -17.45 24.15
C ILE A 105 -0.22 -18.92 24.50
N HIS A 106 -0.92 -19.36 25.53
CA HIS A 106 -1.03 -20.74 25.98
C HIS A 106 -2.48 -21.16 25.81
N VAL A 107 -2.73 -22.06 24.86
CA VAL A 107 -4.06 -22.58 24.52
C VAL A 107 -4.53 -23.48 25.67
N GLN A 108 -5.65 -23.08 26.29
CA GLN A 108 -6.33 -23.85 27.33
C GLN A 108 -7.30 -24.87 26.73
N LYS A 109 -7.90 -24.51 25.59
CA LYS A 109 -8.83 -25.37 24.86
C LYS A 109 -8.62 -25.25 23.36
N ALA A 110 -8.30 -26.37 22.72
CA ALA A 110 -7.98 -26.39 21.29
C ALA A 110 -9.23 -26.19 20.42
N GLU A 111 -10.31 -26.91 20.68
CA GLU A 111 -11.51 -26.87 19.84
C GLU A 111 -12.46 -25.72 20.23
N PRO A 112 -13.11 -25.04 19.27
CA PRO A 112 -12.97 -25.26 17.81
C PRO A 112 -11.85 -24.43 17.16
N LEU A 113 -11.40 -23.34 17.79
CA LEU A 113 -10.63 -22.28 17.13
C LEU A 113 -9.14 -22.55 16.94
N PHE A 114 -8.52 -23.32 17.82
CA PHE A 114 -7.09 -23.66 17.80
C PHE A 114 -6.86 -25.13 17.38
N THR A 115 -7.86 -25.75 16.74
CA THR A 115 -7.78 -27.12 16.23
C THR A 115 -6.61 -27.26 15.26
N GLY A 116 -5.74 -28.24 15.53
CA GLY A 116 -4.55 -28.50 14.69
C GLY A 116 -3.38 -27.55 14.92
N LEU A 117 -3.44 -26.66 15.92
CA LEU A 117 -2.39 -25.67 16.20
C LEU A 117 -1.57 -26.01 17.46
N PRO A 118 -0.33 -25.47 17.58
CA PRO A 118 0.49 -25.67 18.77
C PRO A 118 -0.16 -25.11 20.04
N ALA A 119 0.08 -25.79 21.17
CA ALA A 119 -0.40 -25.36 22.50
C ALA A 119 0.18 -24.01 22.95
N THR A 120 1.38 -23.68 22.48
CA THR A 120 2.01 -22.36 22.67
C THR A 120 2.33 -21.77 21.31
N GLN A 121 1.87 -20.55 21.06
CA GLN A 121 2.08 -19.89 19.78
C GLN A 121 2.22 -18.38 19.93
N ARG A 122 3.00 -17.79 19.02
CA ARG A 122 3.21 -16.35 18.96
C ARG A 122 2.01 -15.65 18.34
N VAL A 123 1.58 -14.56 18.96
CA VAL A 123 0.51 -13.69 18.48
C VAL A 123 0.93 -12.22 18.59
N TRP A 124 0.19 -11.36 17.90
CA TRP A 124 0.32 -9.91 18.00
C TRP A 124 -0.76 -9.30 18.91
N MET A 125 -0.35 -8.88 20.09
CA MET A 125 -1.20 -8.17 21.06
C MET A 125 -1.19 -6.67 20.75
N SER A 126 -2.34 -6.02 20.91
CA SER A 126 -2.44 -4.57 20.72
C SER A 126 -3.60 -4.01 21.53
N HIS A 127 -3.46 -3.95 22.86
CA HIS A 127 -4.54 -3.50 23.72
C HIS A 127 -4.08 -2.65 24.91
N GLY A 128 -4.91 -1.66 25.25
CA GLY A 128 -4.79 -0.86 26.49
C GLY A 128 -5.76 -1.31 27.58
N ASP A 129 -6.88 -1.93 27.20
CA ASP A 129 -7.90 -2.44 28.10
C ASP A 129 -7.93 -3.98 28.05
N SER A 130 -8.51 -4.61 29.07
CA SER A 130 -8.66 -6.06 29.16
C SER A 130 -10.02 -6.45 29.74
N VAL A 131 -10.53 -7.62 29.36
CA VAL A 131 -11.76 -8.17 29.94
C VAL A 131 -11.45 -8.71 31.33
N ALA A 132 -11.80 -7.94 32.36
CA ALA A 132 -11.63 -8.28 33.78
C ALA A 132 -12.64 -9.34 34.24
N LYS A 133 -13.87 -9.31 33.71
CA LYS A 133 -14.89 -10.33 33.95
C LYS A 133 -15.46 -10.82 32.62
N MET A 134 -15.32 -12.11 32.33
CA MET A 134 -15.94 -12.72 31.16
C MET A 134 -17.48 -12.73 31.27
N PRO A 135 -18.21 -12.66 30.15
CA PRO A 135 -19.66 -12.85 30.14
C PRO A 135 -20.09 -14.22 30.66
N THR A 136 -21.32 -14.33 31.16
CA THR A 136 -21.88 -15.60 31.61
C THR A 136 -21.95 -16.61 30.45
N GLY A 137 -21.42 -17.81 30.69
CA GLY A 137 -21.36 -18.89 29.70
C GLY A 137 -20.07 -18.94 28.89
N PHE A 138 -19.18 -17.95 29.03
CA PHE A 138 -17.88 -17.95 28.38
C PHE A 138 -16.84 -18.71 29.20
N GLU A 139 -15.90 -19.35 28.51
CA GLU A 139 -14.67 -19.91 29.08
C GLU A 139 -13.43 -19.32 28.40
N ALA A 140 -12.30 -19.32 29.13
CA ALA A 140 -11.02 -18.92 28.57
C ALA A 140 -10.48 -20.00 27.63
N LEU A 141 -10.15 -19.63 26.39
CA LEU A 141 -9.63 -20.53 25.36
C LEU A 141 -8.11 -20.44 25.23
N ALA A 142 -7.53 -19.26 25.48
CA ALA A 142 -6.10 -19.05 25.52
C ALA A 142 -5.73 -17.90 26.47
N THR A 143 -4.53 -17.96 27.03
CA THR A 143 -4.02 -16.98 28.02
C THR A 143 -2.59 -16.55 27.71
N THR A 144 -2.20 -15.34 28.11
CA THR A 144 -0.79 -14.93 28.26
C THR A 144 -0.48 -14.78 29.76
N PRO A 145 0.80 -14.62 30.15
CA PRO A 145 1.15 -14.31 31.54
C PRO A 145 0.43 -13.07 32.09
N ASP A 146 0.20 -12.06 31.25
CA ASP A 146 -0.37 -10.77 31.62
C ASP A 146 -1.86 -10.62 31.25
N CYS A 147 -2.39 -11.49 30.38
CA CYS A 147 -3.79 -11.47 29.92
C CYS A 147 -4.45 -12.85 30.09
N PRO A 148 -5.20 -13.08 31.19
CA PRO A 148 -5.93 -14.33 31.43
C PRO A 148 -7.07 -14.60 30.43
N THR A 149 -7.45 -13.60 29.63
CA THR A 149 -8.57 -13.64 28.68
C THR A 149 -8.11 -13.37 27.24
N ALA A 150 -6.87 -13.75 26.90
CA ALA A 150 -6.31 -13.53 25.57
C ALA A 150 -7.17 -14.13 24.43
N ALA A 151 -7.86 -15.24 24.71
CA ALA A 151 -9.02 -15.68 23.94
C ALA A 151 -10.13 -16.20 24.85
N MET A 152 -11.39 -15.94 24.51
CA MET A 152 -12.57 -16.42 25.24
C MET A 152 -13.66 -16.88 24.27
N GLY A 153 -14.57 -17.75 24.73
CA GLY A 153 -15.75 -18.07 23.94
C GLY A 153 -16.88 -18.80 24.66
N ASP A 154 -18.08 -18.67 24.11
CA ASP A 154 -19.27 -19.47 24.39
C ASP A 154 -19.49 -20.42 23.21
N LEU A 155 -19.11 -21.68 23.39
CA LEU A 155 -19.15 -22.70 22.33
C LEU A 155 -20.58 -23.06 21.91
N LYS A 156 -21.58 -22.81 22.77
CA LYS A 156 -22.97 -23.12 22.45
C LYS A 156 -23.57 -22.06 21.53
N ARG A 157 -23.29 -20.79 21.81
CA ARG A 157 -23.72 -19.66 20.96
C ARG A 157 -22.82 -19.46 19.74
N GLY A 158 -21.60 -19.99 19.77
CA GLY A 158 -20.61 -19.75 18.72
C GLY A 158 -20.03 -18.33 18.80
N TYR A 159 -19.97 -17.76 20.01
CA TYR A 159 -19.43 -16.42 20.23
C TYR A 159 -18.00 -16.53 20.74
N PHE A 160 -17.09 -15.80 20.12
CA PHE A 160 -15.67 -15.88 20.40
C PHE A 160 -15.05 -14.50 20.42
N GLY A 161 -13.97 -14.33 21.18
CA GLY A 161 -13.21 -13.10 21.20
C GLY A 161 -11.71 -13.33 21.34
N PHE A 162 -10.92 -12.58 20.60
CA PHE A 162 -9.45 -12.56 20.69
C PHE A 162 -8.97 -11.18 21.13
N GLN A 163 -8.08 -11.13 22.11
CA GLN A 163 -7.40 -9.90 22.49
C GLN A 163 -6.19 -9.58 21.59
N PHE A 164 -5.82 -10.52 20.71
CA PHE A 164 -4.77 -10.41 19.70
C PHE A 164 -5.34 -10.33 18.28
N HIS A 165 -4.48 -9.97 17.31
CA HIS A 165 -4.82 -9.84 15.90
C HIS A 165 -4.39 -11.08 15.10
N PRO A 166 -5.30 -12.02 14.75
CA PRO A 166 -4.97 -13.14 13.87
C PRO A 166 -4.79 -12.75 12.39
N GLU A 167 -5.23 -11.57 11.98
CA GLU A 167 -5.20 -11.11 10.60
C GLU A 167 -3.81 -10.62 10.15
N VAL A 168 -2.92 -10.29 11.09
CA VAL A 168 -1.59 -9.75 10.81
C VAL A 168 -0.52 -10.83 10.66
N VAL A 169 0.48 -10.57 9.82
CA VAL A 169 1.61 -11.48 9.57
C VAL A 169 2.42 -11.83 10.82
N HIS A 170 2.37 -10.97 11.84
CA HIS A 170 3.06 -11.18 13.12
C HIS A 170 2.44 -12.32 13.96
N THR A 171 1.23 -12.76 13.63
CA THR A 171 0.57 -13.95 14.19
C THR A 171 0.68 -15.10 13.18
N PRO A 172 1.71 -15.98 13.27
CA PRO A 172 2.04 -16.89 12.17
C PRO A 172 0.94 -17.90 11.83
N HIS A 173 0.14 -18.32 12.82
CA HIS A 173 -0.98 -19.25 12.65
C HIS A 173 -2.34 -18.56 12.58
N GLY A 174 -2.36 -17.24 12.38
CA GLY A 174 -3.57 -16.45 12.44
C GLY A 174 -4.57 -16.78 11.31
N SER A 175 -4.07 -17.15 10.14
CA SER A 175 -4.92 -17.57 9.01
C SER A 175 -5.67 -18.88 9.31
N GLU A 176 -5.01 -19.83 9.98
CA GLU A 176 -5.62 -21.09 10.42
C GLU A 176 -6.66 -20.87 11.54
N ILE A 177 -6.40 -19.95 12.47
CA ILE A 177 -7.37 -19.56 13.52
C ILE A 177 -8.64 -18.99 12.87
N LEU A 178 -8.48 -18.05 11.93
CA LEU A 178 -9.61 -17.48 11.19
C LEU A 178 -10.34 -18.55 10.37
N LYS A 179 -9.61 -19.45 9.71
CA LYS A 179 -10.19 -20.58 8.97
C LYS A 179 -11.06 -21.45 9.88
N ASN A 180 -10.60 -21.77 11.09
CA ASN A 180 -11.37 -22.57 12.03
C ASN A 180 -12.68 -21.88 12.42
N PHE A 181 -12.68 -20.56 12.61
CA PHE A 181 -13.93 -19.81 12.82
C PHE A 181 -14.83 -19.86 11.57
N ILE A 182 -14.30 -19.48 10.41
CA ILE A 182 -15.09 -19.32 9.18
C ILE A 182 -15.68 -20.67 8.70
N VAL A 183 -14.87 -21.72 8.67
CA VAL A 183 -15.27 -23.01 8.11
C VAL A 183 -15.92 -23.88 9.17
N ASN A 184 -15.29 -24.05 10.34
CA ASN A 184 -15.78 -25.03 11.33
C ASN A 184 -16.90 -24.47 12.21
N VAL A 185 -16.87 -23.17 12.52
CA VAL A 185 -17.90 -22.54 13.36
C VAL A 185 -19.04 -21.97 12.51
N CYS A 186 -18.75 -21.14 11.51
CA CYS A 186 -19.79 -20.54 10.65
C CYS A 186 -20.34 -21.51 9.61
N GLY A 187 -19.62 -22.61 9.33
CA GLY A 187 -20.05 -23.63 8.38
C GLY A 187 -19.99 -23.16 6.92
N CYS A 188 -19.13 -22.18 6.61
CA CYS A 188 -19.00 -21.66 5.26
C CYS A 188 -18.29 -22.67 4.35
N SER A 189 -18.87 -22.90 3.18
CA SER A 189 -18.22 -23.47 2.02
C SER A 189 -17.22 -22.48 1.45
N GLN A 190 -16.05 -22.98 1.07
CA GLN A 190 -14.98 -22.16 0.50
C GLN A 190 -15.23 -21.97 -1.00
N ASP A 191 -16.35 -21.33 -1.36
CA ASP A 191 -16.87 -21.17 -2.73
C ASP A 191 -16.49 -19.83 -3.40
N TRP A 192 -15.70 -18.99 -2.74
CA TRP A 192 -15.20 -17.74 -3.30
C TRP A 192 -13.88 -17.95 -4.02
N HIS A 193 -13.96 -17.97 -5.34
CA HIS A 193 -12.81 -17.99 -6.26
C HIS A 193 -12.95 -16.84 -7.25
N PRO A 194 -12.14 -15.77 -7.15
CA PRO A 194 -12.19 -14.65 -8.07
C PRO A 194 -12.10 -15.06 -9.54
N GLU A 195 -11.27 -16.06 -9.85
CA GLU A 195 -11.06 -16.59 -11.19
C GLU A 195 -12.35 -17.09 -11.87
N ASP A 196 -13.30 -17.64 -11.11
CA ASP A 196 -14.56 -18.16 -11.62
C ASP A 196 -15.58 -17.06 -11.93
N ARG A 197 -15.27 -15.80 -11.56
CA ARG A 197 -16.19 -14.67 -11.70
C ARG A 197 -16.14 -14.00 -13.06
N VAL A 198 -15.13 -14.27 -13.89
CA VAL A 198 -14.90 -13.60 -15.18
C VAL A 198 -16.16 -13.63 -16.06
N GLU A 199 -16.81 -14.79 -16.22
CA GLU A 199 -18.03 -14.89 -17.04
C GLU A 199 -19.19 -14.07 -16.49
N SER A 200 -19.37 -14.09 -15.16
CA SER A 200 -20.41 -13.32 -14.49
C SER A 200 -20.18 -11.80 -14.62
N LEU A 201 -18.92 -11.36 -14.57
CA LEU A 201 -18.54 -9.96 -14.75
C LEU A 201 -18.74 -9.54 -16.20
N VAL A 202 -18.37 -10.38 -17.17
CA VAL A 202 -18.62 -10.14 -18.60
C VAL A 202 -20.12 -9.93 -18.86
N ALA A 203 -20.98 -10.78 -18.28
CA ALA A 203 -22.43 -10.63 -18.40
C ALA A 203 -22.93 -9.33 -17.76
N ALA A 204 -22.43 -8.99 -16.57
CA ALA A 204 -22.79 -7.75 -15.87
C ALA A 204 -22.37 -6.49 -16.66
N ILE A 205 -21.17 -6.50 -17.25
CA ILE A 205 -20.68 -5.42 -18.11
C ILE A 205 -21.59 -5.24 -19.32
N ARG A 206 -21.92 -6.33 -20.04
CA ARG A 206 -22.85 -6.27 -21.19
C ARG A 206 -24.19 -5.67 -20.82
N ALA A 207 -24.76 -6.10 -19.69
CA ALA A 207 -26.05 -5.60 -19.21
C ALA A 207 -25.99 -4.11 -18.82
N LYS A 208 -24.93 -3.67 -18.14
CA LYS A 208 -24.77 -2.28 -17.70
C LYS A 208 -24.49 -1.34 -18.86
N VAL A 209 -23.64 -1.76 -19.82
CA VAL A 209 -23.22 -0.92 -20.94
C VAL A 209 -24.31 -0.83 -22.01
N GLY A 210 -24.94 -1.97 -22.37
CA GLY A 210 -25.93 -2.01 -23.44
C GLY A 210 -25.30 -1.72 -24.80
N GLU A 211 -25.89 -0.80 -25.56
CA GLU A 211 -25.41 -0.39 -26.89
C GLU A 211 -24.39 0.76 -26.86
N ARG A 212 -24.07 1.25 -25.66
CA ARG A 212 -23.10 2.34 -25.45
C ARG A 212 -21.68 1.83 -25.63
N ARG A 213 -20.75 2.78 -25.73
CA ARG A 213 -19.33 2.48 -25.75
C ARG A 213 -18.68 2.77 -24.40
N VAL A 214 -17.48 2.26 -24.16
CA VAL A 214 -16.74 2.49 -22.91
C VAL A 214 -15.37 3.11 -23.17
N LEU A 215 -15.11 4.25 -22.54
CA LEU A 215 -13.83 4.96 -22.60
C LEU A 215 -13.04 4.70 -21.32
N PHE A 216 -11.77 4.35 -21.43
CA PHE A 216 -10.86 4.21 -20.29
C PHE A 216 -9.67 5.15 -20.39
N PHE A 217 -9.33 5.78 -19.27
CA PHE A 217 -8.00 6.38 -19.07
C PHE A 217 -7.09 5.38 -18.37
N LEU A 218 -6.09 4.90 -19.08
CA LEU A 218 -5.16 3.87 -18.62
C LEU A 218 -3.89 4.53 -18.08
N SER A 219 -3.47 4.07 -16.90
CA SER A 219 -2.25 4.54 -16.23
C SER A 219 -1.09 3.54 -16.35
N GLY A 220 -1.31 2.40 -17.00
CA GLY A 220 -0.39 1.25 -16.95
C GLY A 220 -0.38 0.51 -15.60
N GLY A 221 -1.30 0.86 -14.70
CA GLY A 221 -1.53 0.10 -13.46
C GLY A 221 -2.24 -1.23 -13.74
N VAL A 222 -2.05 -2.20 -12.84
CA VAL A 222 -2.71 -3.52 -12.91
C VAL A 222 -4.23 -3.35 -12.96
N ASP A 223 -4.78 -2.51 -12.08
CA ASP A 223 -6.22 -2.40 -11.86
C ASP A 223 -6.95 -1.84 -13.10
N SER A 224 -6.44 -0.76 -13.69
CA SER A 224 -6.99 -0.18 -14.92
C SER A 224 -6.81 -1.10 -16.13
N THR A 225 -5.69 -1.83 -16.22
CA THR A 225 -5.44 -2.79 -17.30
C THR A 225 -6.39 -3.98 -17.24
N VAL A 226 -6.62 -4.55 -16.05
CA VAL A 226 -7.55 -5.67 -15.86
C VAL A 226 -8.99 -5.24 -16.14
N ALA A 227 -9.41 -4.06 -15.65
CA ALA A 227 -10.75 -3.53 -15.90
C ALA A 227 -11.01 -3.31 -17.41
N TYR A 228 -10.02 -2.76 -18.11
CA TYR A 228 -10.05 -2.58 -19.55
C TYR A 228 -10.15 -3.92 -20.28
N ALA A 229 -9.24 -4.86 -19.99
CA ALA A 229 -9.19 -6.17 -20.63
C ALA A 229 -10.51 -6.95 -20.46
N LEU A 230 -11.08 -6.91 -19.25
CA LEU A 230 -12.36 -7.53 -18.95
C LEU A 230 -13.51 -6.89 -19.77
N THR A 231 -13.47 -5.57 -19.95
CA THR A 231 -14.47 -4.85 -20.73
C THR A 231 -14.34 -5.12 -22.23
N VAL A 232 -13.10 -5.21 -22.75
CA VAL A 232 -12.82 -5.63 -24.12
C VAL A 232 -13.31 -7.06 -24.36
N GLN A 233 -13.07 -8.00 -23.44
CA GLN A 233 -13.60 -9.35 -23.55
C GLN A 233 -15.15 -9.35 -23.58
N ALA A 234 -15.78 -8.44 -22.84
CA ALA A 234 -17.23 -8.34 -22.78
C ALA A 234 -17.85 -7.76 -24.06
N LEU A 235 -17.28 -6.69 -24.61
CA LEU A 235 -17.91 -5.86 -25.65
C LEU A 235 -17.22 -5.92 -27.01
N GLY A 236 -15.98 -6.41 -27.08
CA GLY A 236 -15.12 -6.33 -28.25
C GLY A 236 -14.34 -5.03 -28.35
N THR A 237 -13.33 -5.00 -29.21
CA THR A 237 -12.37 -3.90 -29.35
C THR A 237 -12.95 -2.62 -29.96
N GLU A 238 -14.05 -2.72 -30.71
CA GLU A 238 -14.70 -1.56 -31.36
C GLU A 238 -15.56 -0.73 -30.40
N ALA A 239 -16.04 -1.36 -29.32
CA ALA A 239 -16.92 -0.72 -28.33
C ALA A 239 -16.15 -0.16 -27.13
N VAL A 240 -14.83 -0.40 -27.06
CA VAL A 240 -13.99 -0.02 -25.92
C VAL A 240 -12.80 0.78 -26.41
N HIS A 241 -12.74 2.06 -26.03
CA HIS A 241 -11.64 2.95 -26.36
C HIS A 241 -10.73 3.13 -25.15
N GLY A 242 -9.43 2.93 -25.34
CA GLY A 242 -8.43 3.12 -24.30
C GLY A 242 -7.54 4.31 -24.66
N MET A 243 -7.34 5.22 -23.71
CA MET A 243 -6.40 6.33 -23.83
C MET A 243 -5.34 6.22 -22.74
N TYR A 244 -4.07 6.35 -23.13
CA TYR A 244 -2.93 6.43 -22.23
C TYR A 244 -2.29 7.81 -22.34
N VAL A 245 -2.17 8.53 -21.22
CA VAL A 245 -1.56 9.86 -21.21
C VAL A 245 -0.10 9.73 -20.80
N ASP A 246 0.80 9.95 -21.74
CA ASP A 246 2.23 10.02 -21.45
C ASP A 246 2.57 11.40 -20.88
N THR A 247 2.94 11.42 -19.61
CA THR A 247 3.29 12.66 -18.89
C THR A 247 4.72 13.12 -19.17
N GLY A 248 5.54 12.32 -19.85
CA GLY A 248 6.98 12.51 -20.02
C GLY A 248 7.81 12.09 -18.81
N PHE A 249 7.19 11.67 -17.70
CA PHE A 249 7.87 11.21 -16.48
C PHE A 249 7.82 9.69 -16.30
N MET A 250 7.40 8.94 -17.31
CA MET A 250 7.31 7.47 -17.27
C MET A 250 8.70 6.83 -17.30
N ARG A 251 8.81 5.52 -17.01
CA ARG A 251 10.10 4.82 -17.11
C ARG A 251 10.54 4.70 -18.57
N HIS A 252 11.84 4.49 -18.79
CA HIS A 252 12.38 4.35 -20.14
C HIS A 252 11.68 3.23 -20.93
N GLY A 253 11.09 3.56 -22.07
CA GLY A 253 10.40 2.58 -22.94
C GLY A 253 9.13 2.00 -22.34
N GLU A 254 8.58 2.60 -21.28
CA GLU A 254 7.35 2.14 -20.63
C GLU A 254 6.14 2.29 -21.56
N THR A 255 6.02 3.43 -22.22
CA THR A 255 4.94 3.70 -23.19
C THR A 255 4.93 2.66 -24.31
N ASP A 256 6.10 2.42 -24.94
CA ASP A 256 6.25 1.40 -25.99
C ASP A 256 5.91 -0.01 -25.47
N ALA A 257 6.32 -0.35 -24.25
CA ALA A 257 6.04 -1.64 -23.64
C ALA A 257 4.55 -1.83 -23.37
N ILE A 258 3.85 -0.77 -22.92
CA ILE A 258 2.40 -0.79 -22.73
C ILE A 258 1.70 -0.97 -24.08
N GLU A 259 2.04 -0.17 -25.10
CA GLU A 259 1.44 -0.30 -26.44
C GLU A 259 1.63 -1.70 -27.02
N LYS A 260 2.86 -2.24 -26.93
CA LYS A 260 3.18 -3.59 -27.40
C LYS A 260 2.36 -4.64 -26.67
N ALA A 261 2.28 -4.56 -25.34
CA ALA A 261 1.54 -5.54 -24.55
C ALA A 261 0.03 -5.51 -24.90
N PHE A 262 -0.54 -4.33 -25.12
CA PHE A 262 -1.94 -4.19 -25.56
C PHE A 262 -2.18 -4.83 -26.94
N GLY A 263 -1.23 -4.65 -27.87
CA GLY A 263 -1.28 -5.31 -29.17
C GLY A 263 -1.20 -6.83 -29.11
N GLU A 264 -0.28 -7.38 -28.30
CA GLU A 264 -0.11 -8.84 -28.13
C GLU A 264 -1.32 -9.52 -27.49
N LEU A 265 -2.04 -8.80 -26.62
CA LEU A 265 -3.21 -9.30 -25.90
C LEU A 265 -4.52 -9.20 -26.70
N ASN A 266 -4.48 -8.77 -27.96
CA ASN A 266 -5.66 -8.47 -28.79
C ASN A 266 -6.65 -7.52 -28.11
N LEU A 267 -6.15 -6.60 -27.28
CA LEU A 267 -6.99 -5.68 -26.52
C LEU A 267 -7.43 -4.45 -27.33
N GLY A 268 -7.13 -4.42 -28.62
CA GLY A 268 -7.42 -3.31 -29.50
C GLY A 268 -6.29 -2.28 -29.54
N LYS A 269 -6.57 -1.12 -30.13
CA LYS A 269 -5.60 -0.03 -30.24
C LYS A 269 -5.72 0.87 -29.01
N LEU A 270 -4.61 1.00 -28.28
CA LEU A 270 -4.45 2.03 -27.26
C LEU A 270 -4.10 3.37 -27.93
N GLU A 271 -4.84 4.43 -27.64
CA GLU A 271 -4.47 5.79 -28.06
C GLU A 271 -3.49 6.38 -27.05
N THR A 272 -2.24 6.57 -27.47
CA THR A 272 -1.26 7.30 -26.67
C THR A 272 -1.38 8.80 -26.94
N VAL A 273 -1.59 9.56 -25.88
CA VAL A 273 -1.64 11.03 -25.87
C VAL A 273 -0.35 11.52 -25.22
N ASP A 274 0.59 12.02 -26.03
CA ASP A 274 1.79 12.69 -25.52
C ASP A 274 1.42 14.06 -24.95
N ALA A 275 1.48 14.17 -23.63
CA ALA A 275 1.24 15.41 -22.90
C ALA A 275 2.53 15.94 -22.26
N SER A 276 3.70 15.42 -22.64
CA SER A 276 4.97 15.72 -21.98
C SER A 276 5.28 17.23 -21.97
N ASP A 277 5.06 17.94 -23.07
CA ASP A 277 5.26 19.40 -23.14
C ASP A 277 4.38 20.16 -22.15
N THR A 278 3.12 19.75 -22.00
CA THR A 278 2.18 20.36 -21.04
C THR A 278 2.66 20.15 -19.61
N PHE A 279 3.11 18.93 -19.27
CA PHE A 279 3.59 18.60 -17.95
C PHE A 279 4.91 19.32 -17.60
N PHE A 280 5.89 19.29 -18.50
CA PHE A 280 7.16 20.02 -18.31
C PHE A 280 6.93 21.53 -18.22
N GLY A 281 6.08 22.10 -19.06
CA GLY A 281 5.75 23.54 -19.02
C GLY A 281 5.09 23.97 -17.72
N ARG A 282 4.18 23.15 -17.17
CA ARG A 282 3.51 23.45 -15.89
C ARG A 282 4.42 23.28 -14.66
N LEU A 283 5.46 22.46 -14.77
CA LEU A 283 6.42 22.18 -13.69
C LEU A 283 7.70 23.02 -13.78
N GLU A 284 7.78 23.95 -14.73
CA GLU A 284 8.93 24.81 -14.89
C GLU A 284 9.22 25.60 -13.60
N GLY A 285 10.45 25.51 -13.11
CA GLY A 285 10.87 26.21 -11.90
C GLY A 285 10.40 25.60 -10.57
N VAL A 286 9.57 24.55 -10.60
CA VAL A 286 8.97 23.96 -9.39
C VAL A 286 9.95 23.00 -8.72
N THR A 287 10.14 23.20 -7.41
CA THR A 287 11.06 22.44 -6.55
C THR A 287 10.32 21.75 -5.40
N ASP A 288 9.31 22.40 -4.83
CA ASP A 288 8.54 21.90 -3.69
C ASP A 288 7.69 20.67 -4.07
N PRO A 289 7.84 19.54 -3.36
CA PRO A 289 7.20 18.28 -3.73
C PRO A 289 5.67 18.26 -3.62
N GLU A 290 5.09 18.94 -2.62
CA GLU A 290 3.63 19.05 -2.51
C GLU A 290 3.05 19.88 -3.67
N THR A 291 3.75 20.96 -4.03
CA THR A 291 3.40 21.79 -5.18
C THR A 291 3.53 21.00 -6.49
N LYS A 292 4.60 20.21 -6.67
CA LYS A 292 4.75 19.29 -7.82
C LYS A 292 3.56 18.35 -7.94
N ARG A 293 3.17 17.70 -6.83
CA ARG A 293 2.02 16.78 -6.79
C ARG A 293 0.71 17.46 -7.16
N ALA A 294 0.45 18.65 -6.61
CA ALA A 294 -0.75 19.41 -6.90
C ALA A 294 -0.83 19.81 -8.39
N ILE A 295 0.29 20.26 -8.98
CA ILE A 295 0.37 20.64 -10.39
C ILE A 295 0.15 19.43 -11.30
N ILE A 296 0.81 18.30 -11.03
CA ILE A 296 0.66 17.07 -11.81
C ILE A 296 -0.78 16.57 -11.74
N GLY A 297 -1.36 16.53 -10.54
CA GLY A 297 -2.74 16.13 -10.34
C GLY A 297 -3.71 17.00 -11.14
N LYS A 298 -3.56 18.33 -11.07
CA LYS A 298 -4.40 19.27 -11.83
C LYS A 298 -4.20 19.13 -13.34
N ALA A 299 -2.95 19.00 -13.80
CA ALA A 299 -2.64 18.84 -15.22
C ALA A 299 -3.28 17.59 -15.80
N PHE A 300 -3.23 16.47 -15.06
CA PHE A 300 -3.85 15.22 -15.49
C PHE A 300 -5.38 15.36 -15.61
N VAL A 301 -6.03 16.01 -14.65
CA VAL A 301 -7.48 16.27 -14.69
C VAL A 301 -7.84 17.18 -15.87
N ASP A 302 -7.12 18.30 -16.05
CA ASP A 302 -7.36 19.22 -17.16
C ASP A 302 -7.26 18.48 -18.52
N ILE A 303 -6.27 17.59 -18.68
CA ILE A 303 -6.12 16.77 -19.91
C ILE A 303 -7.25 15.74 -20.06
N GLN A 304 -7.67 15.09 -18.97
CA GLN A 304 -8.79 14.15 -19.01
C GLN A 304 -10.09 14.84 -19.45
N ASP A 305 -10.36 16.03 -18.91
CA ASP A 305 -11.54 16.82 -19.28
C ASP A 305 -11.47 17.22 -20.77
N GLU A 306 -10.32 17.70 -21.25
CA GLU A 306 -10.11 18.01 -22.68
C GLU A 306 -10.35 16.79 -23.59
N LEU A 307 -9.88 15.60 -23.18
CA LEU A 307 -10.07 14.37 -23.93
C LEU A 307 -11.51 13.87 -23.88
N LEU A 308 -12.20 14.01 -22.74
CA LEU A 308 -13.62 13.68 -22.62
C LEU A 308 -14.47 14.59 -23.51
N GLU A 309 -14.25 15.91 -23.46
CA GLU A 309 -14.93 16.87 -24.32
C GLU A 309 -14.73 16.53 -25.79
N ARG A 310 -13.50 16.17 -26.19
CA ARG A 310 -13.19 15.76 -27.57
C ARG A 310 -14.05 14.57 -28.03
N GLU A 311 -14.21 13.56 -27.17
CA GLU A 311 -15.02 12.38 -27.48
C GLU A 311 -16.52 12.67 -27.49
N GLU A 312 -17.01 13.54 -26.62
CA GLU A 312 -18.41 13.98 -26.62
C GLU A 312 -18.76 14.76 -27.90
N HIS A 313 -17.86 15.64 -28.36
CA HIS A 313 -18.03 16.37 -29.64
C HIS A 313 -18.02 15.45 -30.86
N ALA A 314 -17.38 14.28 -30.78
CA ALA A 314 -17.40 13.26 -31.84
C ALA A 314 -18.77 12.55 -31.97
N GLY A 315 -19.71 12.82 -31.05
CA GLY A 315 -21.08 12.29 -31.10
C GLY A 315 -21.21 10.84 -30.63
N HIS A 316 -20.26 10.38 -29.83
CA HIS A 316 -20.27 9.03 -29.25
C HIS A 316 -20.90 9.03 -27.85
N ASP A 317 -21.81 8.09 -27.59
CA ASP A 317 -22.38 7.86 -26.26
C ASP A 317 -21.47 6.92 -25.46
N TRP A 318 -20.62 7.52 -24.62
CA TRP A 318 -19.63 6.82 -23.80
C TRP A 318 -20.04 6.71 -22.32
N LEU A 319 -19.68 5.56 -21.74
CA LEU A 319 -19.48 5.36 -20.31
C LEU A 319 -17.99 5.50 -19.98
N LEU A 320 -17.66 6.11 -18.84
CA LEU A 320 -16.30 6.14 -18.32
C LEU A 320 -16.01 4.85 -17.55
N GLY A 321 -15.06 4.06 -18.05
CA GLY A 321 -14.53 2.88 -17.39
C GLY A 321 -13.43 3.24 -16.39
N GLN A 322 -13.49 2.66 -15.19
CA GLN A 322 -12.49 2.86 -14.15
C GLN A 322 -12.06 1.53 -13.53
N GLY A 323 -10.77 1.44 -13.15
CA GLY A 323 -10.20 0.32 -12.42
C GLY A 323 -10.40 0.39 -10.91
N THR A 324 -11.47 1.05 -10.43
CA THR A 324 -11.77 1.19 -9.00
C THR A 324 -11.91 -0.18 -8.33
N ILE A 325 -11.24 -0.38 -7.19
CA ILE A 325 -11.25 -1.63 -6.44
C ILE A 325 -11.96 -1.48 -5.08
N TYR A 326 -12.21 -2.60 -4.38
CA TYR A 326 -12.98 -2.63 -3.15
C TYR A 326 -12.48 -1.68 -2.03
N PRO A 327 -11.16 -1.55 -1.78
CA PRO A 327 -10.67 -0.53 -0.85
C PRO A 327 -11.14 0.90 -1.18
N ASP A 328 -11.16 1.27 -2.46
CA ASP A 328 -11.53 2.63 -2.90
C ASP A 328 -13.02 2.92 -2.68
N THR A 329 -13.89 1.89 -2.79
CA THR A 329 -15.34 2.05 -2.62
C THR A 329 -15.75 2.21 -1.17
N ILE A 330 -15.06 1.53 -0.24
CA ILE A 330 -15.28 1.68 1.20
C ILE A 330 -14.77 3.02 1.71
N GLU A 331 -13.55 3.43 1.30
CA GLU A 331 -12.98 4.74 1.67
C GLU A 331 -13.87 5.90 1.19
N SER A 332 -14.62 5.73 0.09
CA SER A 332 -15.48 6.76 -0.49
C SER A 332 -16.98 6.64 -0.16
N GLY A 333 -17.43 5.47 0.29
CA GLY A 333 -18.80 5.18 0.75
C GLY A 333 -19.10 5.72 2.16
N GLY A 334 -18.08 6.21 2.87
CA GLY A 334 -18.25 6.92 4.13
C GLY A 334 -18.63 5.98 5.28
N THR A 335 -17.66 5.23 5.81
CA THR A 335 -17.67 5.04 7.26
C THR A 335 -17.36 6.40 7.87
N SER A 336 -18.26 6.90 8.72
CA SER A 336 -18.20 8.24 9.34
C SER A 336 -16.93 8.50 10.19
N GLN A 337 -16.00 7.54 10.24
CA GLN A 337 -14.80 7.53 11.08
C GLN A 337 -13.50 7.23 10.33
N ALA A 338 -13.53 6.92 9.03
CA ALA A 338 -12.29 6.77 8.27
C ALA A 338 -11.65 8.16 8.07
N ALA A 339 -10.51 8.40 8.72
CA ALA A 339 -9.71 9.58 8.46
C ALA A 339 -9.42 9.64 6.95
N VAL A 340 -9.81 10.74 6.31
CA VAL A 340 -9.69 10.97 4.86
C VAL A 340 -8.21 11.11 4.49
N ILE A 341 -7.47 10.01 4.51
CA ILE A 341 -6.05 9.92 4.21
C ILE A 341 -5.92 9.29 2.83
N LYS A 342 -6.41 10.04 1.84
CA LYS A 342 -6.03 10.00 0.43
C LYS A 342 -6.93 11.01 -0.28
N THR A 343 -6.34 12.11 -0.71
CA THR A 343 -6.92 12.97 -1.75
C THR A 343 -7.03 12.12 -3.03
N HIS A 344 -8.19 11.51 -3.25
CA HIS A 344 -8.38 10.62 -4.40
C HIS A 344 -8.48 11.47 -5.67
N HIS A 345 -7.47 11.33 -6.53
CA HIS A 345 -7.45 11.87 -7.89
C HIS A 345 -8.56 11.31 -8.80
N ASN A 346 -9.38 10.35 -8.33
CA ASN A 346 -10.38 9.64 -9.14
C ASN A 346 -11.81 10.20 -9.06
N ARG A 347 -12.09 11.23 -8.24
CA ARG A 347 -13.46 11.77 -8.07
C ARG A 347 -13.50 13.30 -8.13
N VAL A 348 -13.03 13.83 -9.25
CA VAL A 348 -13.22 15.22 -9.68
C VAL A 348 -14.73 15.54 -9.75
N PRO A 349 -15.19 16.78 -9.51
CA PRO A 349 -16.62 17.14 -9.60
C PRO A 349 -17.31 16.62 -10.86
N HIS A 350 -16.64 16.69 -12.01
CA HIS A 350 -17.15 16.15 -13.27
C HIS A 350 -17.36 14.62 -13.24
N ILE A 351 -16.44 13.85 -12.66
CA ILE A 351 -16.61 12.40 -12.49
C ILE A 351 -17.76 12.10 -11.52
N GLN A 352 -17.95 12.90 -10.48
CA GLN A 352 -19.09 12.73 -9.57
C GLN A 352 -20.44 12.97 -10.28
N GLU A 353 -20.48 13.94 -11.19
CA GLU A 353 -21.65 14.15 -12.06
C GLU A 353 -21.88 12.93 -12.98
N LEU A 354 -20.83 12.38 -13.58
CA LEU A 354 -20.94 11.16 -14.39
C LEU A 354 -21.43 9.96 -13.57
N ILE A 355 -20.95 9.79 -12.32
CA ILE A 355 -21.44 8.75 -11.40
C ILE A 355 -22.93 8.96 -11.13
N ALA A 356 -23.34 10.18 -10.79
CA ALA A 356 -24.74 10.52 -10.51
C ALA A 356 -25.66 10.29 -11.73
N GLN A 357 -25.12 10.46 -12.95
CA GLN A 357 -25.81 10.18 -14.22
C GLN A 357 -25.79 8.69 -14.60
N GLY A 358 -25.15 7.82 -13.83
CA GLY A 358 -24.98 6.40 -14.16
C GLY A 358 -24.07 6.16 -15.37
N ARG A 359 -23.17 7.11 -15.66
CA ARG A 359 -22.24 7.09 -16.79
C ARG A 359 -20.87 6.46 -16.47
N VAL A 360 -20.73 5.75 -15.35
CA VAL A 360 -19.46 5.13 -14.91
C VAL A 360 -19.57 3.61 -14.78
N LEU A 361 -18.56 2.90 -15.30
CA LEU A 361 -18.39 1.44 -15.22
C LEU A 361 -17.17 1.10 -14.34
N GLU A 362 -17.41 0.46 -13.21
CA GLU A 362 -16.38 0.02 -12.25
C GLU A 362 -16.46 -1.51 -12.07
N PRO A 363 -15.90 -2.31 -13.00
CA PRO A 363 -16.12 -3.75 -13.01
C PRO A 363 -15.36 -4.48 -11.90
N LEU A 364 -14.39 -3.82 -11.26
CA LEU A 364 -13.54 -4.39 -10.21
C LEU A 364 -13.90 -3.91 -8.80
N ALA A 365 -15.00 -3.17 -8.64
CA ALA A 365 -15.39 -2.50 -7.39
C ALA A 365 -15.57 -3.44 -6.19
N GLU A 366 -15.76 -4.74 -6.44
CA GLU A 366 -15.93 -5.77 -5.42
C GLU A 366 -14.64 -6.53 -5.08
N PHE A 367 -13.50 -6.25 -5.72
CA PHE A 367 -12.28 -7.07 -5.61
C PHE A 367 -11.13 -6.33 -4.91
N TYR A 368 -10.29 -7.10 -4.21
CA TYR A 368 -8.98 -6.65 -3.73
C TYR A 368 -7.91 -6.80 -4.81
N LYS A 369 -6.77 -6.13 -4.61
CA LYS A 369 -5.69 -6.03 -5.60
C LYS A 369 -5.06 -7.39 -5.98
N ASP A 370 -4.95 -8.30 -5.03
CA ASP A 370 -4.54 -9.69 -5.26
C ASP A 370 -5.57 -10.48 -6.08
N GLU A 371 -6.86 -10.29 -5.80
CA GLU A 371 -7.96 -10.88 -6.58
C GLU A 371 -8.00 -10.33 -8.02
N VAL A 372 -7.74 -9.03 -8.19
CA VAL A 372 -7.61 -8.39 -9.51
C VAL A 372 -6.44 -8.97 -10.30
N ARG A 373 -5.31 -9.28 -9.65
CA ARG A 373 -4.20 -9.98 -10.30
C ARG A 373 -4.58 -11.40 -10.74
N ALA A 374 -5.33 -12.13 -9.91
CA ALA A 374 -5.84 -13.46 -10.25
C ALA A 374 -6.79 -13.39 -11.47
N LEU A 375 -7.71 -12.43 -11.48
CA LEU A 375 -8.57 -12.14 -12.65
C LEU A 375 -7.72 -11.85 -13.90
N GLY A 376 -6.74 -10.96 -13.78
CA GLY A 376 -5.84 -10.62 -14.88
C GLY A 376 -5.11 -11.83 -15.47
N LYS A 377 -4.69 -12.78 -14.63
CA LYS A 377 -4.07 -14.02 -15.08
C LYS A 377 -5.05 -14.90 -15.87
N THR A 378 -6.30 -15.01 -15.41
CA THR A 378 -7.36 -15.74 -16.13
C THR A 378 -7.69 -15.08 -17.47
N LEU A 379 -7.55 -13.75 -17.57
CA LEU A 379 -7.70 -13.00 -18.83
C LEU A 379 -6.51 -13.17 -19.79
N GLY A 380 -5.45 -13.89 -19.38
CA GLY A 380 -4.25 -14.10 -20.20
C GLY A 380 -3.26 -12.93 -20.21
N LEU A 381 -3.39 -11.98 -19.28
CA LEU A 381 -2.40 -10.90 -19.14
C LEU A 381 -1.05 -11.46 -18.71
N ALA A 382 0.03 -10.94 -19.29
CA ALA A 382 1.38 -11.37 -18.97
C ALA A 382 1.74 -11.07 -17.50
N ASP A 383 2.51 -11.97 -16.86
CA ASP A 383 2.98 -11.80 -15.48
C ASP A 383 3.77 -10.49 -15.30
N SER A 384 4.48 -10.04 -16.34
CA SER A 384 5.20 -8.76 -16.35
C SER A 384 4.30 -7.53 -16.18
N LEU A 385 3.02 -7.60 -16.53
CA LEU A 385 2.04 -6.54 -16.28
C LEU A 385 1.42 -6.67 -14.89
N LEU A 386 1.10 -7.88 -14.44
CA LEU A 386 0.38 -8.16 -13.19
C LEU A 386 1.24 -7.97 -11.93
N TRP A 387 2.51 -8.34 -12.02
CA TRP A 387 3.46 -8.38 -10.90
C TRP A 387 4.47 -7.24 -10.94
N ARG A 388 4.26 -6.26 -11.81
CA ARG A 388 5.09 -5.07 -11.89
C ARG A 388 5.17 -4.35 -10.55
N HIS A 389 6.38 -3.91 -10.20
CA HIS A 389 6.59 -3.04 -9.04
C HIS A 389 5.69 -1.80 -9.13
N PRO A 390 5.03 -1.41 -8.03
CA PRO A 390 4.21 -0.21 -8.00
C PRO A 390 4.96 1.01 -8.56
N PHE A 391 4.22 1.87 -9.27
CA PHE A 391 4.75 3.13 -9.78
C PHE A 391 3.82 4.26 -9.34
N PRO A 392 4.34 5.33 -8.73
CA PRO A 392 3.50 6.42 -8.25
C PRO A 392 2.86 7.17 -9.43
N GLY A 393 1.67 7.74 -9.22
CA GLY A 393 0.99 8.54 -10.25
C GLY A 393 1.84 9.69 -10.80
N PRO A 394 2.52 10.49 -9.96
CA PRO A 394 3.51 11.48 -10.41
C PRO A 394 4.81 10.92 -11.01
N ALA A 395 4.94 9.59 -11.09
CA ALA A 395 6.02 8.89 -11.77
C ALA A 395 7.42 9.38 -11.35
N LEU A 396 8.34 9.58 -12.30
CA LEU A 396 9.71 10.03 -12.01
C LEU A 396 9.80 11.47 -11.49
N ALA A 397 8.74 12.27 -11.58
CA ALA A 397 8.76 13.66 -11.09
C ALA A 397 8.95 13.77 -9.56
N ILE A 398 8.59 12.71 -8.82
CA ILE A 398 8.83 12.58 -7.38
C ILE A 398 10.02 11.66 -7.03
N ARG A 399 10.81 11.31 -8.04
CA ARG A 399 12.09 10.62 -7.89
C ARG A 399 13.26 11.47 -8.37
N CYS A 400 12.98 12.63 -8.97
CA CYS A 400 13.98 13.62 -9.34
C CYS A 400 13.95 14.75 -8.30
N ILE A 401 14.84 14.67 -7.31
CA ILE A 401 14.96 15.68 -6.27
C ILE A 401 15.38 17.01 -6.90
N CYS A 402 14.76 18.07 -6.43
CA CYS A 402 14.99 19.44 -6.89
C CYS A 402 15.55 20.29 -5.74
N SER A 403 16.27 21.34 -6.09
CA SER A 403 16.82 22.31 -5.14
C SER A 403 16.67 23.72 -5.70
N GLU A 404 16.23 24.66 -4.86
CA GLU A 404 16.09 26.07 -5.24
C GLU A 404 17.42 26.80 -5.30
N THR A 405 18.41 26.34 -4.53
CA THR A 405 19.69 27.00 -4.36
C THR A 405 20.85 26.02 -4.40
N ASP A 406 22.03 26.55 -4.75
CA ASP A 406 23.28 25.86 -4.50
C ASP A 406 23.54 25.83 -2.99
N SER A 407 24.00 24.71 -2.45
CA SER A 407 24.38 24.60 -1.04
C SER A 407 25.48 23.57 -0.82
N ALA A 408 26.24 23.74 0.26
CA ALA A 408 27.28 22.80 0.64
C ALA A 408 26.72 21.73 1.60
N PRO A 409 27.30 20.52 1.62
CA PRO A 409 27.17 19.61 2.74
C PRO A 409 27.47 20.29 4.08
N LEU A 410 26.73 19.90 5.11
CA LEU A 410 26.87 20.42 6.46
C LEU A 410 27.62 19.40 7.32
N ALA A 411 28.81 19.76 7.76
CA ALA A 411 29.54 18.96 8.75
C ALA A 411 28.74 18.88 10.04
N ASP A 412 28.68 17.70 10.64
CA ASP A 412 27.97 17.48 11.89
C ASP A 412 28.76 16.53 12.80
N ALA A 413 29.41 17.10 13.81
CA ALA A 413 30.35 16.37 14.66
C ALA A 413 29.69 15.23 15.46
N GLU A 414 28.40 15.37 15.81
CA GLU A 414 27.70 14.30 16.53
C GLU A 414 27.36 13.13 15.62
N ILE A 415 26.91 13.41 14.39
CA ILE A 415 26.66 12.40 13.37
C ILE A 415 27.97 11.70 12.99
N ASP A 416 29.04 12.44 12.72
CA ASP A 416 30.33 11.87 12.33
C ASP A 416 30.93 11.00 13.45
N ALA A 417 30.85 11.46 14.71
CA ALA A 417 31.30 10.68 15.86
C ALA A 417 30.48 9.41 16.08
N LEU A 418 29.17 9.45 15.84
CA LEU A 418 28.31 8.27 15.90
C LEU A 418 28.60 7.28 14.76
N ALA A 419 28.71 7.78 13.52
CA ALA A 419 29.08 6.98 12.36
C ALA A 419 30.44 6.29 12.56
N GLY A 420 31.41 6.99 13.15
CA GLY A 420 32.76 6.49 13.42
C GLY A 420 32.80 5.26 14.31
N ARG A 421 31.80 5.04 15.18
CA ARG A 421 31.72 3.82 16.02
C ARG A 421 31.60 2.54 15.21
N SER A 422 31.04 2.66 14.00
CA SER A 422 30.83 1.55 13.07
C SER A 422 31.77 1.61 11.86
N GLY A 423 32.79 2.48 11.90
CA GLY A 423 33.80 2.64 10.84
C GLY A 423 33.40 3.57 9.70
N TYR A 424 32.25 4.25 9.79
CA TYR A 424 31.79 5.19 8.77
C TYR A 424 32.17 6.63 9.13
N ARG A 425 32.12 7.50 8.12
CA ARG A 425 32.06 8.96 8.30
C ARG A 425 30.66 9.44 7.96
N GLY A 426 30.25 10.59 8.49
CA GLY A 426 28.89 11.09 8.31
C GLY A 426 28.77 12.60 8.23
N PHE A 427 27.88 13.09 7.37
CA PHE A 427 27.51 14.51 7.28
C PHE A 427 26.02 14.70 6.93
N LEU A 428 25.51 15.91 7.13
CA LEU A 428 24.16 16.27 6.74
C LEU A 428 24.14 16.87 5.33
N LEU A 429 23.24 16.38 4.50
CA LEU A 429 22.99 16.91 3.16
C LEU A 429 21.68 17.73 3.22
N PRO A 430 21.73 19.07 3.03
CA PRO A 430 20.55 19.93 3.18
C PRO A 430 19.53 19.83 2.02
N LEU A 431 19.38 18.64 1.44
CA LEU A 431 18.26 18.28 0.57
C LEU A 431 17.11 17.71 1.43
N ARG A 432 15.88 18.13 1.14
CA ARG A 432 14.71 17.67 1.88
C ARG A 432 14.19 16.38 1.28
N SER A 433 13.82 15.43 2.12
CA SER A 433 13.08 14.24 1.71
C SER A 433 11.93 13.95 2.68
N VAL A 434 10.85 13.42 2.12
CA VAL A 434 9.65 13.05 2.88
C VAL A 434 9.91 11.88 3.84
N GLY A 435 9.39 12.03 5.06
CA GLY A 435 9.31 10.99 6.08
C GLY A 435 7.92 10.98 6.75
N VAL A 436 7.72 10.02 7.64
CA VAL A 436 6.56 9.93 8.52
C VAL A 436 7.10 9.76 9.94
N GLN A 437 6.87 10.75 10.80
CA GLN A 437 7.27 10.71 12.20
C GLN A 437 6.02 10.83 13.08
N GLY A 438 5.70 9.75 13.81
CA GLY A 438 4.38 9.61 14.43
C GLY A 438 3.31 9.51 13.34
N ASP A 439 2.24 10.30 13.47
CA ASP A 439 1.11 10.30 12.54
C ASP A 439 1.20 11.39 11.45
N ALA A 440 2.31 12.14 11.41
CA ALA A 440 2.47 13.30 10.52
C ALA A 440 3.56 13.10 9.46
N ARG A 441 3.28 13.59 8.26
CA ARG A 441 4.26 13.75 7.19
C ARG A 441 5.29 14.81 7.58
N SER A 442 6.57 14.52 7.40
CA SER A 442 7.67 15.45 7.65
C SER A 442 8.56 15.58 6.43
N TYR A 443 9.25 16.71 6.29
CA TYR A 443 10.29 16.92 5.28
C TYR A 443 11.56 17.40 5.97
N ALA A 444 12.55 16.53 6.02
CA ALA A 444 13.79 16.74 6.75
C ALA A 444 15.01 16.38 5.88
N GLN A 445 16.21 16.66 6.38
CA GLN A 445 17.46 16.50 5.63
C GLN A 445 17.86 15.03 5.48
N LEU A 446 18.83 14.76 4.61
CA LEU A 446 19.46 13.45 4.52
C LEU A 446 20.75 13.41 5.35
N THR A 447 21.07 12.25 5.89
CA THR A 447 22.40 11.96 6.43
C THR A 447 23.12 11.06 5.45
N VAL A 448 24.31 11.46 5.00
CA VAL A 448 25.15 10.67 4.11
C VAL A 448 26.25 10.01 4.92
N LEU A 449 26.39 8.71 4.77
CA LEU A 449 27.46 7.87 5.31
C LEU A 449 28.43 7.47 4.19
N TRP A 450 29.71 7.30 4.51
CA TRP A 450 30.72 6.83 3.56
C TRP A 450 31.91 6.15 4.27
N GLY A 451 32.80 5.50 3.50
CA GLY A 451 34.09 4.98 3.97
C GLY A 451 34.21 3.46 4.12
N ALA A 452 33.33 2.81 4.89
CA ALA A 452 33.50 1.39 5.26
C ALA A 452 32.85 0.37 4.30
N GLY A 453 32.32 0.80 3.15
CA GLY A 453 31.55 -0.05 2.25
C GLY A 453 30.23 -0.54 2.86
N LEU A 454 29.49 -1.40 2.15
CA LEU A 454 28.18 -1.87 2.59
C LEU A 454 28.27 -3.11 3.49
N ASP A 455 27.98 -2.94 4.78
CA ASP A 455 27.84 -4.02 5.77
C ASP A 455 26.55 -3.80 6.58
N TYR A 456 25.49 -4.55 6.25
CA TYR A 456 24.16 -4.38 6.87
C TYR A 456 24.17 -4.56 8.38
N ALA A 457 25.02 -5.46 8.91
CA ALA A 457 25.12 -5.72 10.34
C ALA A 457 25.63 -4.50 11.12
N LYS A 458 26.37 -3.60 10.46
CA LYS A 458 26.80 -2.32 11.01
C LYS A 458 25.91 -1.16 10.60
N ALA A 459 25.50 -1.13 9.33
CA ALA A 459 24.86 0.01 8.70
C ALA A 459 23.40 0.19 9.14
N LEU A 460 22.61 -0.89 9.23
CA LEU A 460 21.19 -0.79 9.59
C LEU A 460 20.96 -0.38 11.06
N PRO A 461 21.69 -0.95 12.05
CA PRO A 461 21.58 -0.47 13.44
C PRO A 461 22.00 0.99 13.58
N LEU A 462 23.09 1.38 12.90
CA LEU A 462 23.56 2.78 12.88
C LEU A 462 22.52 3.71 12.25
N ALA A 463 21.94 3.34 11.11
CA ALA A 463 20.91 4.12 10.45
C ALA A 463 19.69 4.33 11.37
N THR A 464 19.25 3.28 12.04
CA THR A 464 18.15 3.33 13.01
C THR A 464 18.48 4.26 14.18
N GLU A 465 19.70 4.15 14.76
CA GLU A 465 20.15 5.03 15.85
C GLU A 465 20.18 6.51 15.40
N LEU A 466 20.73 6.78 14.21
CA LEU A 466 20.81 8.13 13.63
C LEU A 466 19.41 8.73 13.45
N THR A 467 18.47 7.98 12.86
CA THR A 467 17.10 8.48 12.65
C THR A 467 16.34 8.71 13.95
N ASN A 468 16.56 7.88 14.97
CA ASN A 468 15.88 8.02 16.26
C ASN A 468 16.45 9.19 17.07
N ARG A 469 17.77 9.41 17.00
CA ARG A 469 18.46 10.47 17.72
C ARG A 469 18.29 11.84 17.07
N PHE A 470 18.35 11.92 15.74
CA PHE A 470 18.34 13.18 15.01
C PHE A 470 17.06 13.39 14.22
N ARG A 471 16.06 14.04 14.84
CA ARG A 471 14.77 14.36 14.21
C ARG A 471 14.86 15.20 12.93
N ARG A 472 15.97 15.89 12.72
CA ARG A 472 16.31 16.67 11.52
C ARG A 472 16.67 15.82 10.30
N THR A 473 16.80 14.50 10.44
CA THR A 473 17.01 13.59 9.32
C THR A 473 15.87 12.60 9.18
N ASN A 474 15.37 12.45 7.96
CA ASN A 474 14.37 11.43 7.63
C ASN A 474 15.00 10.19 7.00
N ARG A 475 16.21 10.33 6.45
CA ARG A 475 16.87 9.29 5.65
C ARG A 475 18.36 9.23 5.91
N ILE A 476 18.87 8.02 6.01
CA ILE A 476 20.29 7.70 6.10
C ILE A 476 20.67 6.95 4.83
N VAL A 477 21.64 7.48 4.10
CA VAL A 477 22.11 6.88 2.85
C VAL A 477 23.60 6.61 2.91
N LEU A 478 24.04 5.53 2.29
CA LEU A 478 25.45 5.15 2.21
C LEU A 478 25.97 5.36 0.80
N ALA A 479 27.07 6.09 0.65
CA ALA A 479 27.81 6.20 -0.60
C ALA A 479 28.41 4.84 -0.98
N LEU A 480 28.05 4.33 -2.15
CA LEU A 480 28.58 3.09 -2.72
C LEU A 480 29.76 3.39 -3.65
N THR A 481 29.62 4.40 -4.49
CA THR A 481 30.66 4.88 -5.39
C THR A 481 30.59 6.41 -5.50
N PRO A 482 31.72 7.13 -5.41
CA PRO A 482 32.96 6.65 -4.81
C PRO A 482 32.75 6.26 -3.34
N GLU A 483 33.54 5.32 -2.81
CA GLU A 483 33.47 4.92 -1.39
C GLU A 483 33.87 6.07 -0.42
N THR A 484 34.58 7.07 -0.94
CA THR A 484 35.07 8.25 -0.22
C THR A 484 34.41 9.51 -0.76
N ILE A 485 33.76 10.27 0.12
CA ILE A 485 33.13 11.56 -0.18
C ILE A 485 33.67 12.59 0.81
N GLU A 486 34.67 13.37 0.40
CA GLU A 486 35.11 14.52 1.18
C GLU A 486 34.09 15.66 1.00
N PRO A 487 33.33 16.06 2.03
CA PRO A 487 32.15 16.92 1.86
C PRO A 487 32.45 18.29 1.24
N GLU A 488 33.69 18.76 1.37
CA GLU A 488 34.17 20.04 0.83
C GLU A 488 34.39 20.04 -0.69
N ASP A 489 34.56 18.86 -1.30
CA ASP A 489 34.66 18.71 -2.76
C ASP A 489 33.29 18.60 -3.44
N TRP A 490 32.21 18.46 -2.66
CA TRP A 490 30.88 18.19 -3.18
C TRP A 490 29.91 19.33 -2.88
N LYS A 491 28.90 19.49 -3.74
CA LYS A 491 27.87 20.50 -3.56
C LYS A 491 26.52 20.01 -4.07
N ILE A 492 25.48 20.60 -3.49
CA ILE A 492 24.14 20.58 -4.03
C ILE A 492 24.04 21.71 -5.04
N HIS A 493 23.50 21.42 -6.20
CA HIS A 493 23.22 22.38 -7.26
C HIS A 493 21.74 22.74 -7.26
N ARG A 494 21.44 23.99 -7.58
CA ARG A 494 20.09 24.40 -7.98
C ARG A 494 19.68 23.55 -9.17
N ALA A 495 18.55 22.87 -9.04
CA ALA A 495 18.04 21.99 -10.07
C ALA A 495 16.52 21.86 -9.99
N THR A 496 15.87 21.80 -11.15
CA THR A 496 14.42 21.63 -11.30
C THR A 496 14.15 20.41 -12.18
N LEU A 497 12.88 20.07 -12.42
CA LEU A 497 12.51 19.04 -13.38
C LEU A 497 12.78 19.53 -14.80
N THR A 498 13.72 18.88 -15.50
CA THR A 498 14.05 19.17 -16.90
C THR A 498 14.13 17.87 -17.67
N ARG A 499 13.87 17.92 -18.99
CA ARG A 499 13.95 16.73 -19.86
C ARG A 499 15.28 15.98 -19.71
N PRO A 500 16.47 16.64 -19.75
CA PRO A 500 17.74 15.92 -19.60
C PRO A 500 17.90 15.21 -18.25
N ARG A 501 17.45 15.82 -17.15
CA ARG A 501 17.51 15.18 -15.82
C ARG A 501 16.58 13.97 -15.72
N VAL A 502 15.37 14.10 -16.29
CA VAL A 502 14.40 12.99 -16.32
C VAL A 502 14.90 11.86 -17.22
N GLU A 503 15.48 12.16 -18.37
CA GLU A 503 16.11 11.16 -19.27
C GLU A 503 17.26 10.43 -18.59
N LEU A 504 18.13 11.14 -17.86
CA LEU A 504 19.19 10.51 -17.07
C LEU A 504 18.63 9.56 -16.02
N LEU A 505 17.59 9.99 -15.29
CA LEU A 505 16.91 9.17 -14.30
C LEU A 505 16.22 7.95 -14.93
N GLN A 506 15.59 8.10 -16.10
CA GLN A 506 14.99 7.01 -16.87
C GLN A 506 16.03 5.95 -17.25
N GLN A 507 17.23 6.37 -17.67
CA GLN A 507 18.33 5.45 -17.98
C GLN A 507 18.84 4.72 -16.73
N ALA A 508 19.01 5.43 -15.61
CA ALA A 508 19.41 4.81 -14.35
C ALA A 508 18.35 3.81 -13.82
N ASP A 509 17.07 4.17 -13.85
CA ASP A 509 15.95 3.30 -13.44
C ASP A 509 15.85 2.03 -14.30
N ARG A 510 16.12 2.16 -15.61
CA ARG A 510 16.21 1.01 -16.52
C ARG A 510 17.34 0.06 -16.14
N ILE A 511 18.56 0.56 -15.88
CA ILE A 511 19.70 -0.27 -15.46
C ILE A 511 19.34 -1.07 -14.21
N VAL A 512 18.69 -0.43 -13.23
CA VAL A 512 18.26 -1.10 -12.00
C VAL A 512 17.21 -2.17 -12.29
N THR A 513 16.19 -1.85 -13.07
CA THR A 513 15.13 -2.80 -13.41
C THR A 513 15.67 -4.02 -14.15
N ASP A 514 16.50 -3.80 -15.19
CA ASP A 514 17.11 -4.87 -15.97
C ASP A 514 18.00 -5.75 -15.08
N PHE A 515 18.83 -5.14 -14.21
CA PHE A 515 19.66 -5.86 -13.26
C PHE A 515 18.87 -6.72 -12.27
N LEU A 516 17.76 -6.19 -11.74
CA LEU A 516 16.91 -6.95 -10.82
C LEU A 516 16.27 -8.18 -11.49
N HIS A 517 15.93 -8.10 -12.78
CA HIS A 517 15.47 -9.25 -13.55
C HIS A 517 16.60 -10.25 -13.84
N GLU A 518 17.75 -9.76 -14.31
CA GLU A 518 18.95 -10.59 -14.58
C GLU A 518 19.36 -11.43 -13.35
N GLU A 519 19.28 -10.84 -12.17
CA GLU A 519 19.70 -11.45 -10.90
C GLU A 519 18.60 -12.22 -10.16
N GLY A 520 17.39 -12.31 -10.73
CA GLY A 520 16.24 -12.96 -10.10
C GLY A 520 15.80 -12.31 -8.79
N LEU A 521 16.00 -11.00 -8.66
CA LEU A 521 15.71 -10.19 -7.47
C LEU A 521 14.38 -9.44 -7.58
N TYR A 522 13.87 -9.23 -8.79
CA TYR A 522 12.66 -8.43 -9.04
C TYR A 522 11.48 -8.86 -8.18
N ASP A 523 11.16 -10.16 -8.17
CA ASP A 523 10.02 -10.71 -7.41
C ASP A 523 10.31 -10.92 -5.91
N ARG A 524 11.57 -10.71 -5.49
CA ARG A 524 12.01 -10.89 -4.10
C ARG A 524 11.93 -9.62 -3.27
N ILE A 525 11.90 -8.47 -3.93
CA ILE A 525 11.73 -7.16 -3.28
C ILE A 525 10.39 -6.58 -3.69
N TRP A 526 9.81 -5.74 -2.83
CA TRP A 526 8.51 -5.16 -3.09
C TRP A 526 8.60 -4.01 -4.10
N GLN A 527 9.64 -3.18 -3.97
CA GLN A 527 9.92 -2.08 -4.90
C GLN A 527 11.39 -1.65 -4.74
N CYS A 528 11.96 -1.04 -5.78
CA CYS A 528 13.24 -0.31 -5.69
C CYS A 528 13.13 1.05 -6.39
N PRO A 529 12.64 2.12 -5.72
CA PRO A 529 12.75 3.45 -6.27
C PRO A 529 14.21 3.82 -6.58
N VAL A 530 14.42 4.41 -7.75
CA VAL A 530 15.69 5.01 -8.16
C VAL A 530 15.50 6.51 -8.13
N VAL A 531 16.37 7.22 -7.41
CA VAL A 531 16.19 8.65 -7.12
C VAL A 531 17.38 9.43 -7.62
N LEU A 532 17.16 10.52 -8.32
CA LEU A 532 18.22 11.42 -8.80
C LEU A 532 18.34 12.64 -7.89
N LEU A 533 19.55 12.92 -7.42
CA LEU A 533 19.88 14.02 -6.53
C LEU A 533 20.81 15.01 -7.25
N PRO A 534 20.57 16.32 -7.15
CA PRO A 534 21.46 17.34 -7.70
C PRO A 534 22.67 17.55 -6.79
N PHE A 535 23.34 16.46 -6.41
CA PHE A 535 24.51 16.41 -5.54
C PHE A 535 25.67 15.83 -6.32
N SER A 536 26.79 16.55 -6.41
CA SER A 536 27.89 16.17 -7.31
C SER A 536 29.23 16.79 -6.90
N ARG A 537 30.31 16.30 -7.51
CA ARG A 537 31.65 16.91 -7.43
C ARG A 537 31.89 17.90 -8.58
N GLY A 538 31.04 17.88 -9.60
CA GLY A 538 31.23 18.64 -10.83
C GLY A 538 29.93 19.09 -11.47
N ALA A 539 29.60 18.49 -12.61
CA ALA A 539 28.38 18.76 -13.37
C ALA A 539 27.45 17.54 -13.48
N GLY A 540 27.83 16.42 -12.87
CA GLY A 540 26.99 15.21 -12.81
C GLY A 540 25.97 15.29 -11.69
N GLU A 541 25.33 14.16 -11.41
CA GLU A 541 24.33 13.99 -10.35
C GLU A 541 24.57 12.69 -9.58
N THR A 542 23.89 12.54 -8.44
CA THR A 542 23.98 11.32 -7.61
C THR A 542 22.70 10.50 -7.75
N VAL A 543 22.83 9.20 -7.96
CA VAL A 543 21.70 8.26 -7.96
C VAL A 543 21.59 7.57 -6.60
N ALA A 544 20.42 7.58 -5.97
CA ALA A 544 20.14 6.82 -4.77
C ALA A 544 19.23 5.62 -5.06
N LEU A 545 19.63 4.45 -4.58
CA LEU A 545 18.90 3.19 -4.68
C LEU A 545 18.05 2.98 -3.42
N ARG A 546 16.77 2.66 -3.58
CA ARG A 546 15.82 2.46 -2.47
C ARG A 546 15.16 1.07 -2.48
N PRO A 547 15.90 -0.04 -2.39
CA PRO A 547 15.28 -1.36 -2.40
C PRO A 547 14.58 -1.63 -1.05
N ILE A 548 13.31 -2.03 -1.10
CA ILE A 548 12.48 -2.26 0.08
C ILE A 548 11.68 -3.55 0.00
N THR A 549 11.41 -4.13 1.17
CA THR A 549 10.44 -5.21 1.38
C THR A 549 9.25 -4.68 2.18
N SER A 550 8.04 -5.06 1.78
CA SER A 550 6.81 -4.65 2.44
C SER A 550 5.69 -5.65 2.16
N VAL A 551 4.74 -5.76 3.08
CA VAL A 551 3.53 -6.58 2.92
C VAL A 551 2.36 -5.74 2.38
N ASP A 552 2.23 -4.49 2.83
CA ASP A 552 1.06 -3.64 2.61
C ASP A 552 1.40 -2.19 2.21
N GLY A 553 2.68 -1.84 2.12
CA GLY A 553 3.15 -0.48 1.85
C GLY A 553 3.01 0.48 3.04
N MET A 554 2.42 0.08 4.16
CA MET A 554 2.27 0.91 5.37
C MET A 554 3.56 0.94 6.18
N THR A 555 4.20 -0.22 6.32
CA THR A 555 5.55 -0.37 6.86
C THR A 555 6.47 -0.97 5.80
N ALA A 556 7.75 -0.61 5.81
CA ALA A 556 8.71 -1.18 4.88
C ALA A 556 10.08 -1.30 5.51
N GLU A 557 10.75 -2.41 5.22
CA GLU A 557 12.13 -2.65 5.59
C GLU A 557 13.06 -2.44 4.40
N VAL A 558 14.31 -2.09 4.70
CA VAL A 558 15.36 -2.06 3.68
C VAL A 558 15.55 -3.50 3.18
N ALA A 559 15.52 -3.70 1.87
CA ALA A 559 15.85 -5.01 1.33
C ALA A 559 17.37 -5.22 1.42
N GLU A 560 17.79 -6.33 2.01
CA GLU A 560 19.20 -6.73 2.08
C GLU A 560 19.61 -7.48 0.82
N LEU A 561 20.10 -6.75 -0.18
CA LEU A 561 20.67 -7.33 -1.40
C LEU A 561 22.13 -7.72 -1.13
N ALA A 562 22.62 -8.79 -1.76
CA ALA A 562 24.00 -9.22 -1.53
C ALA A 562 24.98 -8.07 -1.88
N PRO A 563 25.92 -7.69 -0.98
CA PRO A 563 26.77 -6.51 -1.16
C PRO A 563 27.53 -6.48 -2.50
N GLU A 564 27.99 -7.63 -2.98
CA GLU A 564 28.64 -7.78 -4.29
C GLU A 564 27.72 -7.44 -5.46
N LYS A 565 26.42 -7.76 -5.36
CA LYS A 565 25.42 -7.40 -6.38
C LYS A 565 25.12 -5.91 -6.33
N VAL A 566 25.04 -5.32 -5.13
CA VAL A 566 24.85 -3.87 -4.95
C VAL A 566 26.02 -3.10 -5.57
N GLN A 567 27.25 -3.54 -5.35
CA GLN A 567 28.44 -2.93 -5.94
C GLN A 567 28.50 -3.10 -7.47
N ALA A 568 28.14 -4.28 -7.99
CA ALA A 568 28.04 -4.49 -9.43
C ALA A 568 27.00 -3.58 -10.09
N LEU A 569 25.84 -3.40 -9.45
CA LEU A 569 24.81 -2.47 -9.90
C LEU A 569 25.29 -1.02 -9.86
N ALA A 570 25.91 -0.59 -8.75
CA ALA A 570 26.46 0.76 -8.61
C ALA A 570 27.51 1.07 -9.71
N ALA A 571 28.36 0.10 -10.05
CA ALA A 571 29.34 0.23 -11.12
C ALA A 571 28.70 0.41 -12.52
N ARG A 572 27.56 -0.25 -12.79
CA ARG A 572 26.81 -0.06 -14.05
C ARG A 572 26.18 1.33 -14.12
N ILE A 573 25.65 1.83 -13.01
CA ILE A 573 24.96 3.13 -12.95
C ILE A 573 25.97 4.28 -13.06
N VAL A 574 27.09 4.23 -12.33
CA VAL A 574 28.12 5.30 -12.38
C VAL A 574 28.84 5.39 -13.73
N ALA A 575 28.70 4.37 -14.59
CA ALA A 575 29.20 4.40 -15.95
C ALA A 575 28.32 5.22 -16.92
N LEU A 576 27.12 5.65 -16.48
CA LEU A 576 26.29 6.59 -17.24
C LEU A 576 26.93 7.97 -17.26
N ASP A 577 26.91 8.60 -18.44
CA ASP A 577 27.31 10.00 -18.57
C ASP A 577 26.35 10.88 -17.73
N GLY A 578 26.93 11.76 -16.91
CA GLY A 578 26.17 12.60 -15.97
C GLY A 578 25.92 11.99 -14.58
N VAL A 579 26.42 10.79 -14.24
CA VAL A 579 26.35 10.26 -12.87
C VAL A 579 27.73 10.30 -12.19
N ASP A 580 27.83 11.07 -11.10
CA ASP A 580 29.06 11.21 -10.30
C ASP A 580 29.13 10.20 -9.14
N SER A 581 27.97 9.78 -8.61
CA SER A 581 27.89 8.91 -7.43
C SER A 581 26.64 8.05 -7.41
N VAL A 582 26.74 6.90 -6.73
CA VAL A 582 25.60 6.05 -6.38
C VAL A 582 25.56 5.85 -4.87
N MET A 583 24.37 5.97 -4.30
CA MET A 583 24.08 5.80 -2.87
C MET A 583 23.03 4.70 -2.64
N TYR A 584 23.00 4.17 -1.43
CA TYR A 584 22.02 3.16 -0.98
C TYR A 584 21.24 3.68 0.23
N ASP A 585 19.91 3.67 0.17
CA ASP A 585 19.05 4.09 1.28
C ASP A 585 18.92 2.99 2.35
N LEU A 586 19.36 3.31 3.57
CA LEU A 586 19.38 2.42 4.73
C LEU A 586 18.22 2.66 5.70
N SER A 587 17.20 3.43 5.31
CA SER A 587 16.14 3.88 6.22
C SER A 587 14.96 2.91 6.23
N HIS A 588 14.35 2.62 7.37
CA HIS A 588 13.06 1.90 7.40
C HIS A 588 11.88 2.88 7.20
N LYS A 589 10.69 2.36 6.90
CA LYS A 589 9.42 3.10 7.00
C LYS A 589 8.63 2.55 8.19
N PRO A 590 8.37 3.36 9.24
CA PRO A 590 8.92 4.71 9.54
C PRO A 590 10.42 4.69 9.94
N PRO A 591 11.13 5.86 9.99
CA PRO A 591 10.63 7.23 9.85
C PRO A 591 10.72 7.82 8.44
N SER A 592 11.29 7.08 7.48
CA SER A 592 11.28 7.48 6.07
C SER A 592 9.96 7.07 5.40
N THR A 593 9.82 7.35 4.11
CA THR A 593 8.76 6.77 3.28
C THR A 593 9.35 5.95 2.12
N ILE A 594 8.50 5.45 1.24
CA ILE A 594 8.91 4.69 0.05
C ILE A 594 9.61 5.63 -0.95
N GLU A 595 8.92 6.71 -1.35
CA GLU A 595 9.42 7.69 -2.34
C GLU A 595 10.15 8.86 -1.64
N TRP A 596 11.02 9.59 -2.35
CA TRP A 596 11.85 10.64 -1.75
C TRP A 596 11.35 12.08 -1.98
N GLU A 597 10.71 12.28 -3.15
CA GLU A 597 10.01 13.44 -3.73
C GLU A 597 10.79 14.61 -4.30
#